data_AF-T0HLL8-F1
#
_entry.id   AF-T0HLL8-F1
#
_cell.length_a   1.000
_cell.length_b   1.000
_cell.length_c   1.000
_cell.angle_alpha   90.00
_cell.angle_beta   90.00
_cell.angle_gamma   90.00
#
_symmetry.space_group_name_H-M   'P 1'
#
loop_
_entity.id
_entity.type
_entity.pdbx_description
1 polymer ?
#
loop_
_entity_poly.entity_id
_entity_poly.type
_entity_poly.pdbx_seq_one_letter_code
_entity_poly.pdbx_strand_id
1 'polypeptide(L)'
;MLAPISFDFDNDGRVDAITTTSATGLFGQDVAVLPPFIGFGSVPSSPTGRMSVSLGVDAATGMIIGDMSAPPSASIISPLTTVIDAQGSSSSVRTALGLDSGGYALRAGTNLLTFNPVRNWQSSDAGVAQDAGRLTTINLQLLALAAYFTDTSDPEDYAISLRKVSRHISAAMVTSGSLDFTTPASIVALMTASGQASVLDPPVPTDWRDAKADLIAKYMTAMPPRIRDEADIRAWVYTFRFFIMPELNILGYRWPNPAAPRIAAIQPADITAVAEYFRSAPAPVAGPLMAAPDYREITASSSAPNSLVLSGCATAAPTRLPTCSDWLLFRGSENTELTAADAVEPAKLTASLIDGNLHLTRAGTFLGLTRVTYQTRNSTGDMATGIIFVRVRAPD
;
A
#
# COMPACT_ATOMS: atom_id res chain seq x y z
N MET A 1 -3.95 -17.00 4.65
CA MET A 1 -2.82 -17.35 3.74
C MET A 1 -1.56 -17.62 4.55
N LEU A 2 -0.69 -18.54 4.11
CA LEU A 2 0.66 -18.76 4.66
C LEU A 2 1.72 -18.09 3.77
N ALA A 3 2.49 -17.17 4.35
CA ALA A 3 3.72 -16.57 3.87
C ALA A 3 4.94 -17.46 4.20
N PRO A 4 5.83 -17.75 3.24
CA PRO A 4 7.11 -18.38 3.57
C PRO A 4 8.09 -17.32 4.08
N ILE A 5 8.65 -17.57 5.26
CA ILE A 5 9.82 -16.88 5.80
C ILE A 5 11.05 -17.73 5.55
N SER A 6 12.01 -17.15 4.86
CA SER A 6 13.34 -17.70 4.66
C SER A 6 14.31 -17.15 5.70
N PHE A 7 15.19 -18.00 6.21
CA PHE A 7 16.29 -17.67 7.10
C PHE A 7 17.63 -17.88 6.39
N ASP A 8 18.55 -16.96 6.62
CA ASP A 8 19.92 -16.93 6.11
C ASP A 8 20.83 -16.76 7.35
N PHE A 9 21.24 -17.89 7.93
CA PHE A 9 21.97 -17.96 9.19
C PHE A 9 23.45 -17.62 9.05
N ASP A 10 24.04 -17.87 7.88
CA ASP A 10 25.44 -17.55 7.60
C ASP A 10 25.63 -16.20 6.89
N ASN A 11 24.53 -15.55 6.50
CA ASN A 11 24.49 -14.24 5.84
C ASN A 11 25.22 -14.24 4.48
N ASP A 12 25.22 -15.37 3.77
CA ASP A 12 25.81 -15.51 2.44
C ASP A 12 24.84 -15.10 1.31
N GLY A 13 23.60 -14.75 1.67
CA GLY A 13 22.53 -14.36 0.74
C GLY A 13 21.73 -15.53 0.19
N ARG A 14 21.97 -16.76 0.66
CA ARG A 14 21.21 -17.96 0.33
C ARG A 14 20.23 -18.30 1.46
N VAL A 15 19.29 -19.17 1.14
CA VAL A 15 18.26 -19.62 2.08
C VAL A 15 18.72 -20.90 2.73
N ASP A 16 18.96 -20.87 4.04
CA ASP A 16 19.31 -22.04 4.85
C ASP A 16 18.08 -22.80 5.34
N ALA A 17 17.00 -22.08 5.64
CA ALA A 17 15.75 -22.66 6.13
C ALA A 17 14.53 -21.86 5.67
N ILE A 18 13.39 -22.53 5.51
CA ILE A 18 12.09 -21.92 5.17
C ILE A 18 11.04 -22.40 6.18
N THR A 19 10.24 -21.48 6.71
CA THR A 19 9.03 -21.80 7.49
C THR A 19 7.82 -21.10 6.89
N THR A 20 6.65 -21.76 6.91
CA THR A 20 5.39 -21.16 6.46
C THR A 20 4.63 -20.61 7.66
N THR A 21 4.20 -19.35 7.60
CA THR A 21 3.49 -18.66 8.67
C THR A 21 2.36 -17.82 8.09
N SER A 22 1.26 -17.53 8.80
CA SER A 22 0.35 -16.52 8.27
C SER A 22 0.96 -15.14 8.50
N ALA A 23 1.38 -14.49 7.42
CA ALA A 23 1.51 -13.04 7.43
C ALA A 23 0.10 -12.47 7.34
N THR A 24 -0.69 -12.68 8.39
CA THR A 24 -1.85 -11.87 8.71
C THR A 24 -1.39 -11.01 9.88
N GLY A 25 -0.99 -9.79 9.57
CA GLY A 25 -0.37 -8.93 10.56
C GLY A 25 -0.47 -7.49 10.10
N LEU A 26 -1.12 -6.68 10.93
CA LEU A 26 -0.96 -5.24 10.92
C LEU A 26 0.54 -4.90 10.91
N PHE A 27 0.98 -3.80 10.32
CA PHE A 27 2.38 -3.35 10.37
C PHE A 27 3.02 -3.38 11.77
N GLY A 28 3.68 -4.47 12.14
CA GLY A 28 4.12 -4.70 13.53
C GLY A 28 3.23 -5.68 14.31
N GLN A 29 2.58 -6.66 13.71
CA GLN A 29 2.12 -7.83 14.48
C GLN A 29 2.95 -9.04 14.10
N ASP A 30 3.35 -9.79 15.14
CA ASP A 30 4.12 -11.02 15.02
C ASP A 30 3.48 -11.92 13.97
N VAL A 31 4.32 -12.42 13.06
CA VAL A 31 3.89 -13.30 11.98
C VAL A 31 3.39 -14.62 12.59
N ALA A 32 2.07 -14.76 12.73
CA ALA A 32 1.45 -15.88 13.41
C ALA A 32 1.30 -17.08 12.46
N VAL A 33 1.93 -18.23 12.76
CA VAL A 33 1.74 -19.46 11.98
C VAL A 33 0.36 -20.03 12.24
N LEU A 34 -0.44 -20.29 11.20
CA LEU A 34 -1.70 -21.03 11.35
C LEU A 34 -1.42 -22.53 11.54
N PRO A 35 -1.95 -23.18 12.59
CA PRO A 35 -2.02 -24.65 12.67
C PRO A 35 -3.04 -25.22 11.66
N PRO A 36 -2.94 -26.51 11.22
CA PRO A 36 -1.90 -27.50 11.49
C PRO A 36 -1.28 -28.03 10.18
N PHE A 37 -0.13 -27.49 9.76
CA PHE A 37 0.80 -28.19 8.87
C PHE A 37 2.23 -27.99 9.38
N ILE A 38 2.74 -29.06 10.02
CA ILE A 38 4.15 -29.43 10.21
C ILE A 38 5.10 -28.34 10.75
N GLY A 39 5.34 -28.40 12.07
CA GLY A 39 6.48 -27.77 12.74
C GLY A 39 6.20 -26.38 13.33
N PHE A 40 6.23 -26.27 14.66
CA PHE A 40 6.14 -24.99 15.36
C PHE A 40 7.35 -24.11 15.02
N GLY A 41 7.20 -23.17 14.10
CA GLY A 41 8.19 -22.14 13.78
C GLY A 41 7.69 -20.76 14.19
N SER A 42 7.94 -20.34 15.42
CA SER A 42 7.79 -18.92 15.79
C SER A 42 8.92 -18.11 15.16
N VAL A 43 8.65 -16.90 14.65
CA VAL A 43 9.72 -15.93 14.37
C VAL A 43 10.48 -15.71 15.68
N PRO A 44 11.80 -15.94 15.73
CA PRO A 44 12.56 -15.71 16.94
C PRO A 44 12.45 -14.24 17.35
N SER A 45 12.27 -13.96 18.64
CA SER A 45 12.37 -12.60 19.19
C SER A 45 13.79 -12.03 19.09
N SER A 46 14.77 -12.88 18.78
CA SER A 46 16.18 -12.53 18.60
C SER A 46 16.79 -13.47 17.56
N PRO A 47 16.50 -13.27 16.27
CA PRO A 47 17.00 -14.14 15.22
C PRO A 47 18.51 -13.95 15.08
N THR A 48 19.28 -15.03 15.11
CA THR A 48 20.74 -14.96 14.95
C THR A 48 21.17 -14.78 13.49
N GLY A 49 20.30 -15.18 12.55
CA GLY A 49 20.47 -15.01 11.11
C GLY A 49 19.65 -13.86 10.55
N ARG A 50 19.94 -13.50 9.30
CA ARG A 50 19.14 -12.57 8.50
C ARG A 50 17.79 -13.23 8.15
N MET A 51 16.73 -12.43 8.12
CA MET A 51 15.38 -12.89 7.81
C MET A 51 14.86 -12.30 6.51
N SER A 52 14.05 -13.07 5.78
CA SER A 52 13.36 -12.63 4.57
C SER A 52 11.94 -13.20 4.50
N VAL A 53 10.95 -12.38 4.16
CA VAL A 53 9.57 -12.83 3.83
C VAL A 53 9.35 -12.58 2.36
N SER A 54 8.97 -13.61 1.59
CA SER A 54 8.73 -13.42 0.15
C SER A 54 7.40 -12.72 -0.14
N LEU A 55 6.36 -12.99 0.63
CA LEU A 55 5.01 -12.47 0.43
C LEU A 55 4.19 -12.53 1.72
N GLY A 56 3.34 -11.53 1.98
CA GLY A 56 2.40 -11.50 3.10
C GLY A 56 1.27 -10.51 2.88
N VAL A 57 0.26 -10.52 3.78
CA VAL A 57 -0.91 -9.64 3.69
C VAL A 57 -1.06 -8.81 4.95
N ASP A 58 -1.15 -7.50 4.80
CA ASP A 58 -1.54 -6.64 5.91
C ASP A 58 -3.05 -6.76 6.13
N ALA A 59 -3.46 -7.26 7.30
CA ALA A 59 -4.86 -7.55 7.60
C ALA A 59 -5.72 -6.28 7.80
N ALA A 60 -5.13 -5.14 8.16
CA ALA A 60 -5.87 -3.87 8.28
C ALA A 60 -6.28 -3.31 6.93
N THR A 61 -5.44 -3.53 5.92
CA THR A 61 -5.56 -2.85 4.63
C THR A 61 -5.87 -3.80 3.48
N GLY A 62 -5.55 -5.07 3.61
CA GLY A 62 -5.60 -6.07 2.55
C GLY A 62 -4.43 -5.98 1.57
N MET A 63 -3.38 -5.21 1.88
CA MET A 63 -2.23 -5.05 0.98
C MET A 63 -1.32 -6.27 0.96
N ILE A 64 -0.85 -6.62 -0.23
CA ILE A 64 0.17 -7.65 -0.42
C ILE A 64 1.56 -7.01 -0.32
N ILE A 65 2.37 -7.52 0.60
CA ILE A 65 3.71 -7.02 0.88
C ILE A 65 4.68 -8.16 0.67
N GLY A 66 5.58 -7.99 -0.29
CA GLY A 66 6.62 -8.94 -0.64
C GLY A 66 8.03 -8.44 -0.33
N ASP A 67 8.96 -9.39 -0.37
CA ASP A 67 10.40 -9.16 -0.23
C ASP A 67 10.80 -8.31 0.98
N MET A 68 10.11 -8.47 2.12
CA MET A 68 10.59 -7.87 3.36
C MET A 68 11.85 -8.57 3.82
N SER A 69 12.78 -7.82 4.38
CA SER A 69 13.94 -8.38 5.06
C SER A 69 14.29 -7.63 6.33
N ALA A 70 15.07 -8.28 7.18
CA ALA A 70 15.64 -7.71 8.39
C ALA A 70 17.06 -8.26 8.57
N PRO A 71 18.01 -7.42 9.05
CA PRO A 71 19.38 -7.86 9.29
C PRO A 71 19.45 -8.88 10.45
N PRO A 72 20.59 -9.55 10.67
CA PRO A 72 20.79 -10.37 11.85
C PRO A 72 20.43 -9.62 13.14
N SER A 73 19.86 -10.34 14.12
CA SER A 73 19.36 -9.80 15.40
C SER A 73 18.16 -8.86 15.31
N ALA A 74 17.52 -8.73 14.14
CA ALA A 74 16.31 -7.95 13.94
C ALA A 74 15.14 -8.81 13.47
N SER A 75 13.93 -8.48 13.93
CA SER A 75 12.71 -9.15 13.48
C SER A 75 12.11 -8.39 12.28
N ILE A 76 11.46 -9.08 11.35
CA ILE A 76 10.68 -8.43 10.29
C ILE A 76 9.40 -7.89 10.91
N ILE A 77 9.47 -6.63 11.36
CA ILE A 77 8.39 -5.96 12.08
C ILE A 77 7.82 -4.77 11.30
N SER A 78 8.54 -4.27 10.28
CA SER A 78 8.11 -3.11 9.50
C SER A 78 8.92 -2.88 8.22
N PRO A 79 8.42 -2.09 7.25
CA PRO A 79 9.20 -1.60 6.11
C PRO A 79 10.55 -0.99 6.49
N LEU A 80 10.61 -0.30 7.65
CA LEU A 80 11.85 0.30 8.14
C LEU A 80 12.97 -0.72 8.37
N THR A 81 12.67 -1.95 8.79
CA THR A 81 13.73 -2.97 8.98
C THR A 81 14.35 -3.40 7.66
N THR A 82 13.59 -3.37 6.57
CA THR A 82 14.11 -3.66 5.22
C THR A 82 14.99 -2.52 4.69
N VAL A 83 14.67 -1.28 5.04
CA VAL A 83 15.56 -0.12 4.77
C VAL A 83 16.85 -0.22 5.57
N ILE A 84 16.77 -0.61 6.86
CA ILE A 84 17.95 -0.82 7.70
C ILE A 84 18.82 -1.97 7.16
N ASP A 85 18.20 -3.07 6.73
CA ASP A 85 18.91 -4.19 6.09
C ASP A 85 19.63 -3.75 4.81
N ALA A 86 18.97 -2.95 3.96
CA ALA A 86 19.57 -2.42 2.74
C ALA A 86 20.72 -1.43 3.02
N GLN A 87 20.59 -0.60 4.05
CA GLN A 87 21.60 0.41 4.40
C GLN A 87 22.75 -0.16 5.25
N GLY A 88 22.53 -1.27 5.95
CA GLY A 88 23.49 -1.88 6.86
C GLY A 88 23.71 -1.15 8.19
N SER A 89 22.94 -0.08 8.47
CA SER A 89 23.13 0.75 9.67
C SER A 89 21.84 1.38 10.17
N SER A 90 21.38 0.95 11.35
CA SER A 90 20.19 1.51 12.00
C SER A 90 20.37 2.98 12.38
N SER A 91 21.56 3.40 12.80
CA SER A 91 21.83 4.80 13.15
C SER A 91 21.80 5.71 11.92
N SER A 92 22.39 5.25 10.81
CA SER A 92 22.37 6.00 9.56
C SER A 92 20.94 6.20 9.04
N VAL A 93 20.10 5.15 9.07
CA VAL A 93 18.68 5.27 8.71
C VAL A 93 17.94 6.21 9.65
N ARG A 94 18.19 6.10 10.96
CA ARG A 94 17.58 6.95 11.98
C ARG A 94 17.88 8.43 11.76
N THR A 95 19.14 8.77 11.52
CA THR A 95 19.55 10.15 11.22
C THR A 95 19.00 10.61 9.88
N ALA A 96 19.11 9.80 8.82
CA ALA A 96 18.69 10.20 7.48
C ALA A 96 17.18 10.48 7.38
N LEU A 97 16.36 9.72 8.11
CA LEU A 97 14.90 9.90 8.17
C LEU A 97 14.45 10.93 9.23
N GLY A 98 15.37 11.62 9.90
CA GLY A 98 15.02 12.58 10.96
C GLY A 98 14.34 11.92 12.16
N LEU A 99 14.69 10.66 12.49
CA LEU A 99 14.19 9.99 13.68
C LEU A 99 14.98 10.38 14.95
N ASP A 100 16.08 11.11 14.79
CA ASP A 100 16.86 11.67 15.90
C ASP A 100 16.46 13.11 16.25
N SER A 101 15.76 13.82 15.36
CA SER A 101 15.40 15.23 15.53
C SER A 101 14.19 15.63 14.68
N GLY A 102 13.46 16.69 15.07
CA GLY A 102 12.28 17.16 14.33
C GLY A 102 10.97 16.46 14.70
N GLY A 103 9.97 16.52 13.80
CA GLY A 103 8.59 16.09 14.08
C GLY A 103 8.44 14.59 14.36
N TYR A 104 9.31 13.78 13.77
CA TYR A 104 9.34 12.32 13.87
C TYR A 104 10.38 11.79 14.88
N ALA A 105 11.03 12.67 15.64
CA ALA A 105 12.06 12.28 16.59
C ALA A 105 11.56 11.22 17.58
N LEU A 106 12.34 10.16 17.74
CA LEU A 106 12.09 9.04 18.65
C LEU A 106 13.00 9.17 19.86
N ARG A 107 12.58 8.58 20.99
CA ARG A 107 13.46 8.48 22.16
C ARG A 107 14.72 7.67 21.83
N ALA A 108 15.82 7.99 22.50
CA ALA A 108 17.11 7.30 22.31
C ALA A 108 17.03 5.80 22.61
N GLY A 109 16.17 5.39 23.56
CA GLY A 109 15.96 3.98 23.92
C GLY A 109 15.12 3.17 22.93
N THR A 110 14.56 3.79 21.88
CA THR A 110 13.70 3.10 20.91
C THR A 110 14.54 2.36 19.89
N ASN A 111 14.67 1.03 20.08
CA ASN A 111 15.47 0.17 19.21
C ASN A 111 14.73 -0.15 17.89
N LEU A 112 15.14 0.44 16.78
CA LEU A 112 14.47 0.26 15.48
C LEU A 112 14.50 -1.18 14.93
N LEU A 113 15.41 -2.03 15.44
CA LEU A 113 15.54 -3.42 14.99
C LEU A 113 14.49 -4.36 15.61
N THR A 114 13.94 -3.98 16.75
CA THR A 114 13.03 -4.83 17.54
C THR A 114 11.77 -4.11 18.00
N PHE A 115 11.70 -2.79 17.87
CA PHE A 115 10.56 -2.00 18.29
C PHE A 115 9.38 -2.20 17.35
N ASN A 116 8.33 -2.77 17.92
CA ASN A 116 7.10 -3.07 17.22
C ASN A 116 6.07 -1.94 17.42
N PRO A 117 5.72 -1.15 16.39
CA PRO A 117 4.82 -0.02 16.56
C PRO A 117 3.36 -0.43 16.90
N VAL A 118 2.76 -1.41 16.21
CA VAL A 118 1.36 -1.82 16.49
C VAL A 118 1.17 -2.26 17.94
N ARG A 119 2.05 -3.11 18.47
CA ARG A 119 1.94 -3.59 19.86
C ARG A 119 2.04 -2.47 20.88
N ASN A 120 2.74 -1.40 20.54
CA ASN A 120 3.09 -0.34 21.45
C ASN A 120 2.14 0.87 21.36
N TRP A 121 1.18 0.91 20.43
CA TRP A 121 0.18 1.99 20.37
C TRP A 121 -0.65 2.11 21.65
N GLN A 122 -0.97 0.98 22.27
CA GLN A 122 -1.75 0.90 23.50
C GLN A 122 -0.85 0.77 24.75
N SER A 123 0.45 1.04 24.62
CA SER A 123 1.35 1.00 25.77
C SER A 123 0.90 1.99 26.85
N SER A 124 0.97 1.55 28.10
CA SER A 124 0.72 2.42 29.26
C SER A 124 1.80 3.50 29.42
N ASP A 125 2.98 3.34 28.79
CA ASP A 125 3.99 4.40 28.68
C ASP A 125 3.64 5.31 27.48
N ALA A 126 3.23 6.54 27.79
CA ALA A 126 2.85 7.54 26.80
C ALA A 126 4.00 7.88 25.82
N GLY A 127 5.26 7.78 26.23
CA GLY A 127 6.42 7.96 25.36
C GLY A 127 6.57 6.81 24.37
N VAL A 128 6.35 5.58 24.83
CA VAL A 128 6.34 4.38 23.96
C VAL A 128 5.20 4.47 22.93
N ALA A 129 4.00 4.84 23.36
CA ALA A 129 2.85 5.01 22.47
C ALA A 129 3.07 6.14 21.43
N GLN A 130 3.76 7.23 21.81
CA GLN A 130 4.12 8.29 20.86
C GLN A 130 5.15 7.84 19.82
N ASP A 131 6.20 7.13 20.24
CA ASP A 131 7.20 6.58 19.32
C ASP A 131 6.59 5.55 18.37
N ALA A 132 5.67 4.73 18.88
CA ALA A 132 4.87 3.82 18.07
C ALA A 132 4.09 4.55 16.98
N GLY A 133 3.38 5.63 17.32
CA GLY A 133 2.61 6.36 16.31
C GLY A 133 3.47 7.07 15.26
N ARG A 134 4.64 7.60 15.65
CA ARG A 134 5.60 8.20 14.70
C ARG A 134 6.18 7.16 13.75
N LEU A 135 6.58 6.00 14.28
CA LEU A 135 7.10 4.91 13.47
C LEU A 135 6.05 4.34 12.52
N THR A 136 4.78 4.28 12.93
CA THR A 136 3.68 3.92 12.03
C THR A 136 3.57 4.89 10.86
N THR A 137 3.59 6.20 11.11
CA THR A 137 3.59 7.21 10.04
C THR A 137 4.76 6.99 9.08
N ILE A 138 5.98 6.87 9.58
CA ILE A 138 7.17 6.65 8.74
C ILE A 138 7.06 5.36 7.93
N ASN A 139 6.57 4.27 8.52
CA ASN A 139 6.36 3.02 7.80
C ASN A 139 5.33 3.17 6.66
N LEU A 140 4.23 3.90 6.87
CA LEU A 140 3.27 4.20 5.81
C LEU A 140 3.85 5.05 4.69
N GLN A 141 4.71 6.03 5.02
CA GLN A 141 5.43 6.80 4.00
C GLN A 141 6.35 5.89 3.17
N LEU A 142 7.10 4.99 3.81
CA LEU A 142 7.96 4.02 3.12
C LEU A 142 7.16 3.07 2.21
N LEU A 143 5.98 2.63 2.64
CA LEU A 143 5.11 1.78 1.81
C LEU A 143 4.52 2.50 0.62
N ALA A 144 4.11 3.76 0.80
CA ALA A 144 3.62 4.58 -0.31
C ALA A 144 4.74 4.78 -1.36
N LEU A 145 5.97 5.07 -0.93
CA LEU A 145 7.12 5.12 -1.83
C LEU A 145 7.36 3.76 -2.49
N ALA A 146 7.23 2.67 -1.75
CA ALA A 146 7.44 1.35 -2.30
C ALA A 146 6.38 0.98 -3.35
N ALA A 147 5.10 1.22 -3.06
CA ALA A 147 4.01 1.04 -4.03
C ALA A 147 4.24 1.87 -5.31
N TYR A 148 4.74 3.11 -5.18
CA TYR A 148 5.06 3.94 -6.34
C TYR A 148 6.25 3.42 -7.18
N PHE A 149 7.33 2.98 -6.52
CA PHE A 149 8.56 2.58 -7.21
C PHE A 149 8.61 1.11 -7.66
N THR A 150 7.66 0.27 -7.25
CA THR A 150 7.63 -1.14 -7.65
C THR A 150 7.11 -1.36 -9.08
N ASP A 151 6.72 -0.30 -9.79
CA ASP A 151 6.30 -0.32 -11.20
C ASP A 151 5.17 -1.32 -11.48
N THR A 152 4.01 -1.08 -10.87
CA THR A 152 2.77 -1.74 -11.30
C THR A 152 1.99 -0.75 -12.15
N SER A 153 1.98 -0.98 -13.46
CA SER A 153 1.16 -0.25 -14.43
C SER A 153 -0.34 -0.45 -14.21
N ASP A 154 -0.70 -1.32 -13.26
CA ASP A 154 -2.04 -1.65 -12.85
C ASP A 154 -2.31 -1.09 -11.43
N PRO A 155 -3.23 -0.12 -11.26
CA PRO A 155 -3.62 0.41 -9.96
C PRO A 155 -4.37 -0.59 -9.07
N GLU A 156 -4.52 -1.83 -9.52
CA GLU A 156 -5.25 -2.87 -8.81
C GLU A 156 -4.32 -4.02 -8.38
N ASP A 157 -3.15 -4.21 -9.03
CA ASP A 157 -2.08 -5.15 -8.64
C ASP A 157 -0.96 -4.42 -7.87
N TYR A 158 -0.86 -4.66 -6.56
CA TYR A 158 0.11 -3.99 -5.70
C TYR A 158 0.81 -4.96 -4.74
N ALA A 159 1.45 -5.99 -5.29
CA ALA A 159 2.55 -6.60 -4.58
C ALA A 159 3.67 -5.58 -4.40
N ILE A 160 3.85 -5.10 -3.17
CA ILE A 160 4.96 -4.18 -2.84
C ILE A 160 6.24 -5.01 -2.65
N SER A 161 7.27 -4.81 -3.48
CA SER A 161 8.59 -5.41 -3.25
C SER A 161 9.47 -4.45 -2.45
N LEU A 162 9.51 -4.63 -1.13
CA LEU A 162 10.21 -3.70 -0.25
C LEU A 162 11.73 -3.74 -0.41
N ARG A 163 12.32 -4.89 -0.75
CA ARG A 163 13.77 -5.03 -0.93
C ARG A 163 14.32 -4.14 -2.04
N LYS A 164 13.69 -4.15 -3.22
CA LYS A 164 14.14 -3.35 -4.37
C LYS A 164 14.08 -1.86 -4.04
N VAL A 165 12.95 -1.41 -3.51
CA VAL A 165 12.74 -0.01 -3.16
C VAL A 165 13.66 0.43 -2.02
N SER A 166 13.88 -0.40 -1.02
CA SER A 166 14.78 -0.11 0.10
C SER A 166 16.22 0.16 -0.37
N ARG A 167 16.68 -0.50 -1.45
CA ARG A 167 17.99 -0.18 -2.07
C ARG A 167 18.01 1.21 -2.69
N HIS A 168 16.93 1.64 -3.36
CA HIS A 168 16.83 2.99 -3.91
C HIS A 168 16.80 4.05 -2.81
N ILE A 169 16.07 3.78 -1.72
CA ILE A 169 16.04 4.64 -0.54
C ILE A 169 17.43 4.73 0.09
N SER A 170 18.10 3.60 0.31
CA SER A 170 19.48 3.54 0.81
C SER A 170 20.44 4.35 -0.07
N ALA A 171 20.40 4.18 -1.40
CA ALA A 171 21.24 4.94 -2.32
C ALA A 171 20.97 6.46 -2.24
N ALA A 172 19.71 6.87 -2.14
CA ALA A 172 19.34 8.27 -1.94
C ALA A 172 19.83 8.82 -0.59
N MET A 173 19.77 8.02 0.50
CA MET A 173 20.32 8.40 1.81
C MET A 173 21.83 8.62 1.75
N VAL A 174 22.58 7.73 1.09
CA VAL A 174 24.03 7.88 0.90
C VAL A 174 24.37 9.17 0.14
N THR A 175 23.56 9.53 -0.84
CA THR A 175 23.80 10.71 -1.70
C THR A 175 23.44 12.02 -0.99
N SER A 176 22.30 12.06 -0.29
CA SER A 176 21.73 13.29 0.26
C SER A 176 22.05 13.53 1.74
N GLY A 177 22.41 12.48 2.49
CA GLY A 177 22.58 12.52 3.95
C GLY A 177 21.27 12.65 4.75
N SER A 178 20.18 13.11 4.12
CA SER A 178 18.86 13.26 4.72
C SER A 178 17.75 13.13 3.68
N LEU A 179 16.67 12.45 4.05
CA LEU A 179 15.49 12.27 3.21
C LEU A 179 14.26 12.79 3.96
N ASP A 180 13.84 14.01 3.63
CA ASP A 180 12.55 14.55 4.05
C ASP A 180 11.52 14.29 2.95
N PHE A 181 10.74 13.22 3.12
CA PHE A 181 9.72 12.81 2.14
C PHE A 181 8.59 13.84 1.94
N THR A 182 8.51 14.88 2.78
CA THR A 182 7.56 15.99 2.61
C THR A 182 8.02 17.02 1.59
N THR A 183 9.24 16.90 1.06
CA THR A 183 9.79 17.82 0.07
C THR A 183 9.85 17.20 -1.33
N PRO A 184 9.44 17.93 -2.39
CA PRO A 184 9.57 17.42 -3.75
C PRO A 184 11.03 17.08 -4.12
N ALA A 185 12.01 17.81 -3.58
CA ALA A 185 13.42 17.58 -3.84
C ALA A 185 13.89 16.18 -3.39
N SER A 186 13.49 15.72 -2.20
CA SER A 186 13.82 14.37 -1.75
C SER A 186 13.13 13.29 -2.58
N ILE A 187 11.89 13.53 -3.04
CA ILE A 187 11.21 12.59 -3.94
C ILE A 187 11.91 12.52 -5.30
N VAL A 188 12.34 13.65 -5.87
CA VAL A 188 13.15 13.68 -7.11
C VAL A 188 14.47 12.93 -6.95
N ALA A 189 15.13 13.06 -5.79
CA ALA A 189 16.35 12.31 -5.51
C ALA A 189 16.10 10.80 -5.49
N LEU A 190 14.98 10.36 -4.91
CA LEU A 190 14.56 8.95 -4.95
C LEU A 190 14.21 8.47 -6.36
N MET A 191 13.50 9.26 -7.15
CA MET A 191 13.20 8.95 -8.56
C MET A 191 14.46 8.82 -9.42
N THR A 192 15.49 9.59 -9.09
CA THR A 192 16.80 9.51 -9.75
C THR A 192 17.53 8.23 -9.32
N ALA A 193 17.56 7.93 -8.01
CA ALA A 193 18.17 6.72 -7.47
C ALA A 193 17.47 5.41 -7.91
N SER A 194 16.18 5.46 -8.23
CA SER A 194 15.44 4.32 -8.77
C SER A 194 15.67 4.10 -10.26
N GLY A 195 16.34 5.03 -10.94
CA GLY A 195 16.51 5.00 -12.39
C GLY A 195 15.23 5.34 -13.16
N GLN A 196 14.10 5.64 -12.50
CA GLN A 196 12.86 6.06 -13.19
C GLN A 196 13.07 7.30 -14.07
N ALA A 197 14.02 8.17 -13.73
CA ALA A 197 14.38 9.33 -14.53
C ALA A 197 15.09 8.96 -15.86
N SER A 198 15.60 7.74 -16.02
CA SER A 198 16.46 7.29 -17.12
C SER A 198 15.91 6.12 -17.94
N VAL A 199 14.72 5.57 -17.62
CA VAL A 199 14.16 4.40 -18.34
C VAL A 199 13.41 4.78 -19.63
N LEU A 200 13.01 6.04 -19.81
CA LEU A 200 12.27 6.46 -21.02
C LEU A 200 13.21 7.15 -22.02
N ASP A 201 13.12 6.72 -23.28
CA ASP A 201 13.70 7.40 -24.44
C ASP A 201 12.53 7.95 -25.30
N PRO A 202 12.35 9.28 -25.42
CA PRO A 202 13.21 10.35 -24.90
C PRO A 202 13.17 10.50 -23.37
N PRO A 203 14.21 11.12 -22.77
CA PRO A 203 14.29 11.37 -21.33
C PRO A 203 13.03 12.03 -20.79
N VAL A 204 12.64 11.67 -19.57
CA VAL A 204 11.39 12.16 -19.01
C VAL A 204 11.47 13.69 -18.80
N PRO A 205 10.47 14.46 -19.27
CA PRO A 205 10.45 15.90 -19.07
C PRO A 205 10.59 16.29 -17.58
N THR A 206 11.36 17.34 -17.29
CA THR A 206 11.60 17.80 -15.91
C THR A 206 10.29 18.16 -15.20
N ASP A 207 9.39 18.82 -15.89
CA ASP A 207 8.06 19.21 -15.40
C ASP A 207 7.15 18.01 -15.11
N TRP A 208 7.27 16.90 -15.86
CA TRP A 208 6.61 15.64 -15.52
C TRP A 208 7.11 15.08 -14.18
N ARG A 209 8.43 15.09 -13.98
CA ARG A 209 9.06 14.54 -12.77
C ARG A 209 8.69 15.39 -11.56
N ASP A 210 8.74 16.70 -11.71
CA ASP A 210 8.44 17.65 -10.65
C ASP A 210 6.95 17.57 -10.27
N ALA A 211 6.03 17.39 -11.23
CA ALA A 211 4.61 17.21 -10.95
C ALA A 211 4.31 15.94 -10.13
N LYS A 212 4.97 14.82 -10.45
CA LYS A 212 4.82 13.58 -9.66
C LYS A 212 5.43 13.71 -8.27
N ALA A 213 6.62 14.31 -8.18
CA ALA A 213 7.29 14.55 -6.91
C ALA A 213 6.48 15.47 -5.99
N ASP A 214 5.89 16.52 -6.53
CA ASP A 214 5.00 17.45 -5.81
C ASP A 214 3.78 16.73 -5.23
N LEU A 215 3.09 15.90 -6.02
CA LEU A 215 1.91 15.17 -5.53
C LEU A 215 2.26 14.17 -4.41
N ILE A 216 3.36 13.43 -4.54
CA ILE A 216 3.84 12.52 -3.49
C ILE A 216 4.20 13.32 -2.23
N ALA A 217 4.96 14.41 -2.37
CA ALA A 217 5.36 15.27 -1.25
C ALA A 217 4.14 15.86 -0.51
N LYS A 218 3.10 16.29 -1.24
CA LYS A 218 1.82 16.74 -0.66
C LYS A 218 1.12 15.64 0.13
N TYR A 219 1.12 14.40 -0.37
CA TYR A 219 0.57 13.26 0.36
C TYR A 219 1.35 13.00 1.67
N MET A 220 2.69 13.01 1.60
CA MET A 220 3.53 12.82 2.79
C MET A 220 3.35 13.96 3.82
N THR A 221 3.14 15.18 3.33
CA THR A 221 2.86 16.37 4.16
C THR A 221 1.48 16.30 4.82
N ALA A 222 0.47 15.77 4.12
CA ALA A 222 -0.88 15.63 4.65
C ALA A 222 -0.97 14.59 5.77
N MET A 223 -0.13 13.55 5.74
CA MET A 223 -0.14 12.47 6.71
C MET A 223 0.17 12.99 8.13
N PRO A 224 -0.63 12.64 9.16
CA PRO A 224 -0.39 13.12 10.50
C PRO A 224 0.93 12.56 11.03
N PRO A 225 1.65 13.33 11.87
CA PRO A 225 2.95 12.91 12.39
C PRO A 225 2.87 11.70 13.34
N ARG A 226 1.65 11.28 13.73
CA ARG A 226 1.40 10.15 14.62
C ARG A 226 0.10 9.44 14.23
N ILE A 227 0.23 8.25 13.66
CA ILE A 227 -0.91 7.37 13.37
C ILE A 227 -1.05 6.36 14.52
N ARG A 228 -2.25 6.22 15.09
CA ARG A 228 -2.44 5.54 16.38
C ARG A 228 -3.42 4.38 16.37
N ASP A 229 -4.10 4.15 15.26
CA ASP A 229 -5.05 3.07 15.12
C ASP A 229 -5.09 2.51 13.69
N GLU A 230 -5.73 1.37 13.56
CA GLU A 230 -5.86 0.65 12.29
C GLU A 230 -6.76 1.37 11.28
N ALA A 231 -7.71 2.17 11.76
CA ALA A 231 -8.60 2.93 10.89
C ALA A 231 -7.85 4.06 10.19
N ASP A 232 -6.96 4.75 10.90
CA ASP A 232 -6.03 5.73 10.34
C ASP A 232 -5.07 5.07 9.35
N ILE A 233 -4.48 3.92 9.68
CA ILE A 233 -3.61 3.18 8.74
C ILE A 233 -4.34 2.92 7.43
N ARG A 234 -5.53 2.34 7.52
CA ARG A 234 -6.35 1.99 6.36
C ARG A 234 -6.77 3.23 5.58
N ALA A 235 -7.15 4.31 6.27
CA ALA A 235 -7.47 5.59 5.65
C ALA A 235 -6.33 6.10 4.78
N TRP A 236 -5.12 6.16 5.32
CA TRP A 236 -3.95 6.69 4.60
C TRP A 236 -3.50 5.77 3.48
N VAL A 237 -3.50 4.45 3.70
CA VAL A 237 -3.20 3.46 2.66
C VAL A 237 -4.19 3.55 1.50
N TYR A 238 -5.49 3.62 1.77
CA TYR A 238 -6.51 3.77 0.72
C TYR A 238 -6.45 5.13 0.05
N THR A 239 -6.10 6.19 0.77
CA THR A 239 -5.84 7.50 0.17
C THR A 239 -4.71 7.42 -0.85
N PHE A 240 -3.60 6.79 -0.48
CA PHE A 240 -2.52 6.60 -1.43
C PHE A 240 -2.96 5.77 -2.64
N ARG A 241 -3.54 4.60 -2.38
CA ARG A 241 -3.90 3.62 -3.41
C ARG A 241 -5.00 4.09 -4.36
N PHE A 242 -6.03 4.73 -3.84
CA PHE A 242 -7.28 5.00 -4.56
C PHE A 242 -7.48 6.48 -4.88
N PHE A 243 -6.58 7.36 -4.42
CA PHE A 243 -6.63 8.78 -4.77
C PHE A 243 -5.31 9.28 -5.33
N ILE A 244 -4.17 9.04 -4.68
CA ILE A 244 -2.87 9.54 -5.15
C ILE A 244 -2.34 8.77 -6.36
N MET A 245 -2.31 7.44 -6.28
CA MET A 245 -1.78 6.59 -7.35
C MET A 245 -2.53 6.76 -8.68
N PRO A 246 -3.88 6.84 -8.74
CA PRO A 246 -4.59 7.13 -9.98
C PRO A 246 -4.17 8.48 -10.61
N GLU A 247 -3.92 9.51 -9.81
CA GLU A 247 -3.44 10.80 -10.33
C GLU A 247 -1.99 10.70 -10.82
N LEU A 248 -1.13 9.93 -10.14
CA LEU A 248 0.24 9.64 -10.61
C LEU A 248 0.24 8.87 -11.94
N ASN A 249 -0.71 7.95 -12.12
CA ASN A 249 -0.91 7.21 -13.37
C ASN A 249 -1.40 8.13 -14.49
N ILE A 250 -2.35 9.04 -14.18
CA ILE A 250 -2.79 10.07 -15.13
C ILE A 250 -1.59 10.91 -15.58
N LEU A 251 -0.76 11.41 -14.65
CA LEU A 251 0.48 12.14 -14.98
C LEU A 251 1.45 11.29 -15.84
N GLY A 252 1.49 9.98 -15.60
CA GLY A 252 2.32 9.02 -16.33
C GLY A 252 1.88 8.74 -17.77
N TYR A 253 0.62 8.97 -18.13
CA TYR A 253 0.05 8.50 -19.39
C TYR A 253 0.58 9.23 -20.63
N ARG A 254 0.72 10.56 -20.57
CA ARG A 254 1.25 11.39 -21.67
C ARG A 254 1.79 12.72 -21.16
N TRP A 255 2.69 13.33 -21.93
CA TRP A 255 3.18 14.69 -21.67
C TRP A 255 3.26 15.51 -22.96
N PRO A 256 2.82 16.80 -22.98
CA PRO A 256 2.20 17.56 -21.89
C PRO A 256 0.85 16.95 -21.46
N ASN A 257 0.55 17.03 -20.16
CA ASN A 257 -0.63 16.40 -19.60
C ASN A 257 -1.74 17.43 -19.31
N PRO A 258 -2.92 17.34 -19.94
CA PRO A 258 -4.00 18.29 -19.70
C PRO A 258 -4.57 18.23 -18.28
N ALA A 259 -4.39 17.11 -17.57
CA ALA A 259 -4.79 17.00 -16.17
C ALA A 259 -3.73 17.56 -15.20
N ALA A 260 -2.51 17.89 -15.65
CA ALA A 260 -1.46 18.39 -14.76
C ALA A 260 -1.87 19.63 -13.95
N PRO A 261 -2.55 20.66 -14.51
CA PRO A 261 -3.03 21.80 -13.73
C PRO A 261 -4.03 21.40 -12.63
N ARG A 262 -4.96 20.48 -12.93
CA ARG A 262 -5.93 19.97 -11.94
C ARG A 262 -5.24 19.19 -10.83
N ILE A 263 -4.24 18.39 -11.16
CA ILE A 263 -3.48 17.58 -10.20
C ILE A 263 -2.58 18.46 -9.34
N ALA A 264 -1.93 19.47 -9.93
CA ALA A 264 -1.14 20.46 -9.21
C ALA A 264 -1.98 21.29 -8.23
N ALA A 265 -3.28 21.46 -8.51
CA ALA A 265 -4.21 22.16 -7.62
C ALA A 265 -4.56 21.36 -6.35
N ILE A 266 -4.35 20.04 -6.32
CA ILE A 266 -4.58 19.21 -5.13
C ILE A 266 -3.71 19.73 -3.98
N GLN A 267 -4.33 19.98 -2.83
CA GLN A 267 -3.68 20.45 -1.60
C GLN A 267 -3.65 19.34 -0.52
N PRO A 268 -2.76 19.45 0.48
CA PRO A 268 -2.77 18.55 1.63
C PRO A 268 -4.12 18.43 2.35
N ALA A 269 -4.92 19.51 2.35
CA ALA A 269 -6.27 19.50 2.91
C ALA A 269 -7.24 18.59 2.14
N ASP A 270 -7.16 18.56 0.80
CA ASP A 270 -7.97 17.67 -0.03
C ASP A 270 -7.62 16.20 0.25
N ILE A 271 -6.31 15.92 0.37
CA ILE A 271 -5.80 14.59 0.69
C ILE A 271 -6.28 14.13 2.07
N THR A 272 -6.25 15.03 3.06
CA THR A 272 -6.76 14.76 4.42
C THR A 272 -8.27 14.47 4.41
N ALA A 273 -9.05 15.23 3.63
CA ALA A 273 -10.49 14.99 3.49
C ALA A 273 -10.80 13.63 2.86
N VAL A 274 -9.98 13.20 1.89
CA VAL A 274 -10.08 11.85 1.29
C VAL A 274 -9.70 10.76 2.30
N ALA A 275 -8.65 10.96 3.11
CA ALA A 275 -8.31 10.03 4.18
C ALA A 275 -9.46 9.87 5.18
N GLU A 276 -10.10 10.96 5.58
CA GLU A 276 -11.24 10.90 6.50
C GLU A 276 -12.42 10.13 5.91
N TYR A 277 -12.67 10.25 4.60
CA TYR A 277 -13.66 9.42 3.90
C TYR A 277 -13.35 7.92 4.02
N PHE A 278 -12.09 7.53 3.82
CA PHE A 278 -11.65 6.13 3.89
C PHE A 278 -11.58 5.57 5.32
N ARG A 279 -11.47 6.42 6.35
CA ARG A 279 -11.43 5.99 7.77
C ARG A 279 -12.62 5.10 8.14
N SER A 280 -13.79 5.40 7.57
CA SER A 280 -15.04 4.67 7.80
C SER A 280 -15.14 3.31 7.07
N ALA A 281 -14.22 3.00 6.16
CA ALA A 281 -14.24 1.71 5.47
C ALA A 281 -13.99 0.60 6.50
N PRO A 282 -14.73 -0.52 6.49
CA PRO A 282 -14.38 -1.69 7.29
C PRO A 282 -13.03 -2.27 6.83
N ALA A 283 -12.31 -2.88 7.76
CA ALA A 283 -11.17 -3.71 7.42
C ALA A 283 -11.64 -4.94 6.62
N PRO A 284 -10.85 -5.43 5.66
CA PRO A 284 -11.17 -6.68 4.99
C PRO A 284 -11.11 -7.84 5.99
N VAL A 285 -12.01 -8.80 5.84
CA VAL A 285 -12.07 -9.97 6.73
C VAL A 285 -11.21 -11.08 6.13
N ALA A 286 -10.14 -11.45 6.84
CA ALA A 286 -9.30 -12.58 6.45
C ALA A 286 -10.08 -13.90 6.64
N GLY A 287 -10.12 -14.72 5.59
CA GLY A 287 -10.80 -16.02 5.58
C GLY A 287 -10.31 -16.92 4.44
N PRO A 288 -10.93 -18.11 4.26
CA PRO A 288 -10.69 -18.97 3.10
C PRO A 288 -10.96 -18.27 1.77
N LEU A 289 -11.93 -17.36 1.76
CA LEU A 289 -12.16 -16.37 0.72
C LEU A 289 -12.06 -14.98 1.37
N MET A 290 -11.28 -14.08 0.77
CA MET A 290 -11.18 -12.69 1.20
C MET A 290 -11.40 -11.81 -0.02
N ALA A 291 -12.29 -10.83 0.11
CA ALA A 291 -12.54 -9.85 -0.92
C ALA A 291 -11.70 -8.60 -0.61
N ALA A 292 -10.61 -8.40 -1.34
CA ALA A 292 -9.79 -7.22 -1.18
C ALA A 292 -10.58 -5.94 -1.56
N PRO A 293 -10.30 -4.80 -0.92
CA PRO A 293 -10.81 -3.52 -1.37
C PRO A 293 -10.26 -3.19 -2.75
N ASP A 294 -11.15 -2.69 -3.59
CA ASP A 294 -10.89 -2.42 -5.00
C ASP A 294 -11.26 -0.98 -5.38
N TYR A 295 -10.82 -0.50 -6.54
CA TYR A 295 -11.07 0.86 -7.02
C TYR A 295 -11.39 0.93 -8.51
N ARG A 296 -12.41 1.72 -8.85
CA ARG A 296 -12.85 1.95 -10.23
C ARG A 296 -13.14 3.40 -10.49
N GLU A 297 -12.93 3.81 -11.73
CA GLU A 297 -13.27 5.16 -12.21
C GLU A 297 -14.41 5.11 -13.22
N ILE A 298 -15.41 5.98 -13.05
CA ILE A 298 -16.38 6.32 -14.08
C ILE A 298 -15.92 7.64 -14.68
N THR A 299 -15.40 7.57 -15.90
CA THR A 299 -14.94 8.74 -16.66
C THR A 299 -15.90 9.03 -17.81
N ALA A 300 -16.00 10.31 -18.18
CA ALA A 300 -16.86 10.73 -19.29
C ALA A 300 -16.27 10.41 -20.68
N SER A 301 -15.03 9.89 -20.74
CA SER A 301 -14.33 9.53 -21.98
C SER A 301 -14.59 8.09 -22.43
N SER A 302 -15.33 7.29 -21.66
CA SER A 302 -15.75 5.94 -22.05
C SER A 302 -16.94 5.99 -23.03
N SER A 303 -17.15 4.90 -23.78
CA SER A 303 -18.31 4.73 -24.66
C SER A 303 -19.67 4.79 -23.93
N ALA A 304 -19.65 4.76 -22.59
CA ALA A 304 -20.80 4.95 -21.72
C ALA A 304 -20.44 5.95 -20.59
N PRO A 305 -20.52 7.28 -20.84
CA PRO A 305 -19.87 8.32 -20.03
C PRO A 305 -20.39 8.45 -18.58
N ASN A 306 -21.43 7.70 -18.23
CA ASN A 306 -22.04 7.66 -16.91
C ASN A 306 -22.09 6.26 -16.31
N SER A 307 -21.50 5.24 -16.95
CA SER A 307 -21.56 3.88 -16.45
C SER A 307 -20.29 3.09 -16.71
N LEU A 308 -20.01 2.15 -15.82
CA LEU A 308 -18.95 1.17 -15.93
C LEU A 308 -19.55 -0.22 -15.77
N VAL A 309 -19.16 -1.14 -16.65
CA VAL A 309 -19.53 -2.55 -16.57
C VAL A 309 -18.30 -3.36 -16.23
N LEU A 310 -18.36 -4.06 -15.11
CA LEU A 310 -17.34 -5.01 -14.68
C LEU A 310 -17.79 -6.41 -15.05
N SER A 311 -16.96 -7.12 -15.80
CA SER A 311 -17.17 -8.44 -16.41
C SER A 311 -16.09 -9.45 -15.99
N GLY A 312 -16.19 -10.72 -16.41
CA GLY A 312 -15.34 -11.80 -15.87
C GLY A 312 -13.82 -11.63 -15.98
N CYS A 313 -13.06 -12.46 -15.25
CA CYS A 313 -11.60 -12.33 -15.07
C CYS A 313 -10.73 -12.59 -16.31
N ALA A 314 -11.30 -12.99 -17.43
CA ALA A 314 -10.56 -13.30 -18.65
C ALA A 314 -10.08 -12.06 -19.42
N THR A 315 -10.54 -10.86 -19.07
CA THR A 315 -10.18 -9.61 -19.75
C THR A 315 -9.08 -8.86 -19.00
N ALA A 316 -7.94 -8.60 -19.65
CA ALA A 316 -6.79 -7.83 -19.10
C ALA A 316 -7.05 -6.31 -19.02
N ALA A 317 -8.29 -5.88 -18.78
CA ALA A 317 -8.80 -4.52 -19.00
C ALA A 317 -9.66 -4.04 -17.82
N PRO A 318 -9.97 -2.73 -17.69
CA PRO A 318 -10.82 -2.13 -16.62
C PRO A 318 -12.27 -2.66 -16.55
N THR A 319 -12.58 -3.67 -17.36
CA THR A 319 -13.83 -4.42 -17.41
C THR A 319 -13.78 -5.69 -16.56
N ARG A 320 -12.88 -5.84 -15.59
CA ARG A 320 -12.82 -7.06 -14.76
C ARG A 320 -13.64 -6.95 -13.46
N LEU A 321 -14.19 -8.07 -13.00
CA LEU A 321 -14.90 -8.16 -11.72
C LEU A 321 -13.95 -7.80 -10.58
N PRO A 322 -14.48 -7.26 -9.46
CA PRO A 322 -13.67 -6.93 -8.28
C PRO A 322 -12.95 -8.12 -7.65
N THR A 323 -13.39 -9.34 -7.95
CA THR A 323 -12.77 -10.56 -7.47
C THR A 323 -11.58 -11.00 -8.32
N CYS A 324 -11.30 -10.31 -9.43
CA CYS A 324 -10.23 -10.63 -10.37
C CYS A 324 -8.93 -9.85 -10.13
N SER A 325 -8.92 -8.90 -9.18
CA SER A 325 -7.77 -8.02 -8.91
C SER A 325 -6.72 -8.61 -7.96
N ASP A 326 -6.94 -9.81 -7.40
CA ASP A 326 -6.06 -10.39 -6.36
C ASP A 326 -4.99 -11.33 -6.93
N TRP A 327 -4.09 -10.82 -7.78
CA TRP A 327 -3.11 -11.61 -8.55
C TRP A 327 -2.23 -12.56 -7.72
N LEU A 328 -2.01 -12.31 -6.42
CA LEU A 328 -1.10 -13.13 -5.61
C LEU A 328 -1.72 -13.80 -4.38
N LEU A 329 -2.90 -13.37 -3.93
CA LEU A 329 -3.54 -13.93 -2.75
C LEU A 329 -4.44 -15.13 -3.08
N PHE A 330 -5.00 -15.12 -4.27
CA PHE A 330 -5.71 -16.22 -4.88
C PHE A 330 -5.29 -16.16 -6.34
N ARG A 331 -4.49 -17.13 -6.82
CA ARG A 331 -4.38 -17.32 -8.28
C ARG A 331 -5.79 -17.18 -8.82
N GLY A 332 -5.99 -16.35 -9.85
CA GLY A 332 -7.24 -16.20 -10.58
C GLY A 332 -7.68 -17.50 -11.27
N SER A 333 -7.82 -18.55 -10.47
CA SER A 333 -8.13 -19.93 -10.80
C SER A 333 -9.32 -20.44 -9.99
N GLU A 334 -9.69 -19.79 -8.87
CA GLU A 334 -11.02 -19.98 -8.31
C GLU A 334 -11.98 -19.00 -8.97
N ASN A 335 -12.87 -19.53 -9.81
CA ASN A 335 -14.01 -18.79 -10.30
C ASN A 335 -14.88 -18.38 -9.11
N THR A 336 -14.89 -17.10 -8.82
CA THR A 336 -15.77 -16.50 -7.81
C THR A 336 -16.94 -15.82 -8.51
N GLU A 337 -18.15 -16.02 -7.98
CA GLU A 337 -19.36 -15.35 -8.47
C GLU A 337 -19.68 -14.14 -7.59
N LEU A 338 -20.19 -13.07 -8.20
CA LEU A 338 -20.85 -12.00 -7.45
C LEU A 338 -22.29 -12.43 -7.14
N THR A 339 -22.67 -12.35 -5.88
CA THR A 339 -24.00 -12.76 -5.39
C THR A 339 -24.87 -11.57 -5.02
N ALA A 340 -24.25 -10.46 -4.62
CA ALA A 340 -24.92 -9.19 -4.33
C ALA A 340 -23.97 -8.01 -4.53
N ALA A 341 -24.51 -6.84 -4.85
CA ALA A 341 -23.78 -5.58 -4.90
C ALA A 341 -24.73 -4.41 -4.63
N ASP A 342 -24.40 -3.60 -3.62
CA ASP A 342 -25.22 -2.48 -3.16
C ASP A 342 -24.36 -1.21 -3.08
N ALA A 343 -24.85 -0.13 -3.71
CA ALA A 343 -24.25 1.17 -3.54
C ALA A 343 -24.56 1.70 -2.14
N VAL A 344 -23.52 2.13 -1.41
CA VAL A 344 -23.68 2.69 -0.06
C VAL A 344 -24.45 4.01 -0.11
N GLU A 345 -24.34 4.74 -1.23
CA GLU A 345 -25.01 6.01 -1.45
C GLU A 345 -25.76 5.97 -2.79
N PRO A 346 -26.97 5.37 -2.84
CA PRO A 346 -27.70 5.16 -4.09
C PRO A 346 -28.09 6.46 -4.81
N ALA A 347 -28.14 7.58 -4.08
CA ALA A 347 -28.34 8.92 -4.65
C ALA A 347 -27.12 9.44 -5.45
N LYS A 348 -25.94 8.81 -5.32
CA LYS A 348 -24.69 9.16 -6.01
C LYS A 348 -24.32 8.15 -7.10
N LEU A 349 -24.59 6.87 -6.87
CA LEU A 349 -24.24 5.77 -7.75
C LEU A 349 -25.25 4.64 -7.59
N THR A 350 -25.69 4.02 -8.69
CA THR A 350 -26.45 2.77 -8.66
C THR A 350 -25.52 1.59 -8.98
N ALA A 351 -25.67 0.49 -8.25
CA ALA A 351 -25.01 -0.78 -8.50
C ALA A 351 -26.07 -1.84 -8.81
N SER A 352 -25.85 -2.65 -9.85
CA SER A 352 -26.76 -3.74 -10.22
C SER A 352 -26.00 -4.89 -10.86
N LEU A 353 -26.46 -6.12 -10.60
CA LEU A 353 -25.92 -7.33 -11.23
C LEU A 353 -26.81 -7.73 -12.41
N ILE A 354 -26.25 -7.79 -13.61
CA ILE A 354 -26.95 -8.18 -14.84
C ILE A 354 -26.07 -9.21 -15.56
N ASP A 355 -26.60 -10.41 -15.77
CA ASP A 355 -25.90 -11.52 -16.45
C ASP A 355 -24.51 -11.83 -15.87
N GLY A 356 -24.37 -11.73 -14.53
CA GLY A 356 -23.11 -11.95 -13.82
C GLY A 356 -22.11 -10.79 -13.89
N ASN A 357 -22.46 -9.68 -14.56
CA ASN A 357 -21.66 -8.47 -14.63
C ASN A 357 -22.16 -7.44 -13.61
N LEU A 358 -21.23 -6.68 -13.03
CA LEU A 358 -21.57 -5.57 -12.14
C LEU A 358 -21.64 -4.27 -12.94
N HIS A 359 -22.83 -3.71 -13.02
CA HIS A 359 -23.13 -2.43 -13.66
C HIS A 359 -23.13 -1.33 -12.60
N LEU A 360 -22.22 -0.39 -12.76
CA LEU A 360 -22.12 0.83 -11.96
C LEU A 360 -22.59 2.00 -12.81
N THR A 361 -23.58 2.77 -12.35
CA THR A 361 -24.07 3.95 -13.08
C THR A 361 -24.14 5.16 -12.17
N ARG A 362 -23.57 6.27 -12.62
CA ARG A 362 -23.63 7.57 -11.93
C ARG A 362 -25.10 8.00 -11.78
N ALA A 363 -25.48 8.39 -10.57
CA ALA A 363 -26.78 8.99 -10.32
C ALA A 363 -26.69 10.53 -10.42
N GLY A 364 -27.57 11.14 -11.22
CA GLY A 364 -27.65 12.58 -11.39
C GLY A 364 -26.34 13.22 -11.86
N THR A 365 -25.97 14.34 -11.23
CA THR A 365 -24.75 15.11 -11.56
C THR A 365 -23.61 14.87 -10.58
N PHE A 366 -23.66 13.83 -9.75
CA PHE A 366 -22.64 13.56 -8.74
C PHE A 366 -21.22 13.45 -9.34
N LEU A 367 -20.26 14.14 -8.74
CA LEU A 367 -18.83 14.01 -9.01
C LEU A 367 -18.13 13.82 -7.68
N GLY A 368 -17.14 12.93 -7.63
CA GLY A 368 -16.40 12.64 -6.41
C GLY A 368 -16.31 11.16 -6.11
N LEU A 369 -16.03 10.84 -4.86
CA LEU A 369 -15.79 9.48 -4.39
C LEU A 369 -17.04 8.93 -3.69
N THR A 370 -17.40 7.69 -4.02
CA THR A 370 -18.41 6.90 -3.32
C THR A 370 -17.96 5.43 -3.27
N ARG A 371 -18.80 4.51 -2.81
CA ARG A 371 -18.45 3.08 -2.75
C ARG A 371 -19.63 2.14 -2.93
N VAL A 372 -19.31 0.93 -3.34
CA VAL A 372 -20.22 -0.21 -3.46
C VAL A 372 -19.71 -1.30 -2.53
N THR A 373 -20.62 -1.90 -1.76
CA THR A 373 -20.34 -3.14 -1.04
C THR A 373 -20.83 -4.30 -1.88
N TYR A 374 -20.04 -5.36 -1.99
CA TYR A 374 -20.41 -6.54 -2.77
C TYR A 374 -20.19 -7.81 -1.97
N GLN A 375 -20.91 -8.86 -2.35
CA GLN A 375 -20.71 -10.21 -1.82
C GLN A 375 -20.26 -11.14 -2.94
N THR A 376 -19.29 -11.99 -2.61
CA THR A 376 -18.78 -13.01 -3.53
C THR A 376 -18.80 -14.39 -2.90
N ARG A 377 -18.93 -15.41 -3.75
CA ARG A 377 -18.86 -16.83 -3.40
C ARG A 377 -17.86 -17.56 -4.27
N ASN A 378 -17.04 -18.45 -3.72
CA ASN A 378 -16.21 -19.36 -4.51
C ASN A 378 -16.89 -20.72 -4.77
N SER A 379 -16.23 -21.62 -5.49
CA SER A 379 -16.77 -22.94 -5.85
C SER A 379 -17.01 -23.87 -4.64
N THR A 380 -16.36 -23.64 -3.50
CA THR A 380 -16.55 -24.39 -2.25
C THR A 380 -17.71 -23.84 -1.40
N GLY A 381 -18.30 -22.71 -1.79
CA GLY A 381 -19.41 -22.07 -1.08
C GLY A 381 -18.98 -21.07 -0.01
N ASP A 382 -17.69 -20.80 0.13
CA ASP A 382 -17.18 -19.76 1.02
C ASP A 382 -17.62 -18.39 0.51
N MET A 383 -18.01 -17.51 1.44
CA MET A 383 -18.52 -16.17 1.13
C MET A 383 -17.57 -15.10 1.65
N ALA A 384 -17.41 -14.01 0.91
CA ALA A 384 -16.70 -12.82 1.37
C ALA A 384 -17.48 -11.55 1.01
N THR A 385 -17.36 -10.52 1.86
CA THR A 385 -17.88 -9.19 1.60
C THR A 385 -16.73 -8.26 1.28
N GLY A 386 -16.80 -7.59 0.13
CA GLY A 386 -15.78 -6.65 -0.34
C GLY A 386 -16.33 -5.26 -0.57
N ILE A 387 -15.43 -4.33 -0.88
CA ILE A 387 -15.76 -2.94 -1.18
C ILE A 387 -15.06 -2.52 -2.46
N ILE A 388 -15.80 -1.84 -3.33
CA ILE A 388 -15.25 -1.12 -4.47
C ILE A 388 -15.42 0.37 -4.19
N PHE A 389 -14.32 1.11 -4.17
CA PHE A 389 -14.35 2.55 -4.18
C PHE A 389 -14.52 3.04 -5.61
N VAL A 390 -15.48 3.92 -5.82
CA VAL A 390 -15.84 4.40 -7.17
C VAL A 390 -15.65 5.89 -7.24
N ARG A 391 -14.75 6.35 -8.11
CA ARG A 391 -14.56 7.76 -8.38
C ARG A 391 -15.26 8.15 -9.67
N VAL A 392 -16.18 9.10 -9.57
CA VAL A 392 -16.87 9.69 -10.71
C VAL A 392 -16.19 10.99 -11.08
N ARG A 393 -15.65 11.08 -12.30
CA ARG A 393 -14.91 12.24 -12.81
C ARG A 393 -15.71 13.03 -13.84
N ALA A 394 -15.41 14.31 -13.93
CA ALA A 394 -15.84 15.14 -15.06
C ALA A 394 -15.08 14.71 -16.34
N PRO A 395 -15.56 15.07 -17.55
CA PRO A 395 -14.75 15.03 -18.75
C PRO A 395 -13.49 15.91 -18.58
N ASP A 396 -12.33 15.37 -18.98
CA ASP A 396 -11.05 16.10 -19.01
C ASP A 396 -10.97 17.07 -20.21
#